data_AF-A0A8W8JFX5-F1
#
_entry.id   AF-A0A8W8JFX5-F1
#
_cell.length_a   1.000
_cell.length_b   1.000
_cell.length_c   1.000
_cell.angle_alpha   90.00
_cell.angle_beta   90.00
_cell.angle_gamma   90.00
#
_symmetry.space_group_name_H-M   'P 1'
#
loop_
_entity.id
_entity.type
_entity.pdbx_description
1 polymer ?
#
loop_
_entity_poly.entity_id
_entity_poly.type
_entity_poly.pdbx_seq_one_letter_code
_entity_poly.pdbx_strand_id
1 'polypeptide(L)'
;MADTWKNIIGVVLLAVTCYACDDMDTAVCQRLIAAKPDMCNDTCYSAICKRFCGKCPLKCYSCTDIESSQKCNATIECQGKDYQCISAASFTNDFREVYKLGCAPSTVCSHYGRRSINKRAGTSCCNTDLCNHGSGNKRNTKPKTTETVKRQVTSPACDDTDSLACTLLFTINTHMCADDCIANTICPRLCGKCSKY
;
A
#
# COMPACT_ATOMS: atom_id res chain seq x y z
N MET A 1 -18.57 24.06 54.60
CA MET A 1 -18.86 25.36 53.94
C MET A 1 -17.65 25.76 53.14
N ALA A 2 -17.90 26.25 51.92
CA ALA A 2 -16.96 26.73 50.91
C ALA A 2 -16.04 25.69 50.26
N ASP A 3 -15.72 25.77 48.99
CA ASP A 3 -16.47 26.14 47.78
C ASP A 3 -15.56 25.72 46.62
N THR A 4 -16.19 25.47 45.49
CA THR A 4 -15.64 25.04 44.19
C THR A 4 -14.34 25.72 43.75
N TRP A 5 -13.51 25.01 42.97
CA TRP A 5 -13.12 25.49 41.61
C TRP A 5 -12.81 24.34 40.65
N LYS A 6 -13.43 24.48 39.48
CA LYS A 6 -13.29 23.71 38.24
C LYS A 6 -11.82 23.70 37.79
N ASN A 7 -11.37 22.62 37.17
CA ASN A 7 -10.80 22.70 35.83
C ASN A 7 -10.83 21.33 35.14
N ILE A 8 -11.32 21.40 33.92
CA ILE A 8 -11.73 20.33 33.03
C ILE A 8 -10.48 19.64 32.50
N ILE A 9 -10.20 18.42 32.97
CA ILE A 9 -9.27 17.52 32.28
C ILE A 9 -10.07 16.83 31.17
N GLY A 10 -10.34 17.61 30.12
CA GLY A 10 -10.80 17.09 28.84
C GLY A 10 -9.62 16.47 28.12
N VAL A 11 -9.25 15.24 28.48
CA VAL A 11 -8.34 14.44 27.66
C VAL A 11 -9.13 14.04 26.42
N VAL A 12 -8.96 14.82 25.36
CA VAL A 12 -9.26 14.39 23.99
C VAL A 12 -8.31 13.22 23.72
N LEU A 13 -8.81 12.00 23.92
CA LEU A 13 -8.25 10.81 23.30
C LEU A 13 -8.40 10.98 21.79
N LEU A 14 -7.40 11.60 21.16
CA LEU A 14 -7.19 11.47 19.72
C LEU A 14 -7.07 9.97 19.46
N ALA A 15 -8.13 9.40 18.91
CA ALA A 15 -8.11 8.05 18.40
C ALA A 15 -6.94 7.96 17.43
N VAL A 16 -5.86 7.29 17.86
CA VAL A 16 -4.84 6.78 16.96
C VAL A 16 -5.52 5.64 16.21
N THR A 17 -6.36 6.00 15.25
CA THR A 17 -6.75 5.06 14.22
C THR A 17 -5.55 4.94 13.32
N CYS A 18 -4.66 4.00 13.66
CA CYS A 18 -3.79 3.39 12.69
C CYS A 18 -4.70 2.56 11.76
N TYR A 19 -5.53 3.24 10.95
CA TYR A 19 -6.18 2.60 9.81
C TYR A 19 -5.03 2.29 8.86
N ALA A 20 -4.48 1.09 8.96
CA ALA A 20 -3.51 0.58 8.01
C ALA A 20 -4.02 0.95 6.62
N CYS A 21 -3.27 1.79 5.91
CA CYS A 21 -3.64 2.14 4.56
C CYS A 21 -3.18 0.98 3.69
N ASP A 22 -4.07 0.01 3.53
CA ASP A 22 -3.80 -1.21 2.77
C ASP A 22 -4.94 -1.50 1.80
N ASP A 23 -4.65 -2.35 0.83
CA ASP A 23 -5.67 -2.93 -0.02
C ASP A 23 -6.50 -3.94 0.79
N MET A 24 -7.78 -4.10 0.46
CA MET A 24 -8.57 -5.22 1.00
C MET A 24 -7.91 -6.56 0.63
N ASP A 25 -7.44 -6.66 -0.61
CA ASP A 25 -6.65 -7.78 -1.10
C ASP A 25 -5.94 -7.42 -2.42
N THR A 26 -4.65 -7.73 -2.51
CA THR A 26 -3.86 -7.40 -3.69
C THR A 26 -4.28 -8.20 -4.93
N ALA A 27 -4.70 -9.46 -4.79
CA ALA A 27 -5.12 -10.28 -5.93
C ALA A 27 -6.48 -9.83 -6.48
N VAL A 28 -7.40 -9.40 -5.62
CA VAL A 28 -8.64 -8.72 -6.01
C VAL A 28 -8.31 -7.47 -6.82
N CYS A 29 -7.44 -6.60 -6.33
CA CYS A 29 -7.09 -5.36 -7.04
C CYS A 29 -6.42 -5.62 -8.40
N GLN A 30 -5.61 -6.67 -8.52
CA GLN A 30 -5.03 -7.11 -9.79
C GLN A 30 -6.07 -7.58 -10.80
N ARG A 31 -7.17 -8.20 -10.35
CA ARG A 31 -8.28 -8.59 -11.22
C ARG A 31 -9.13 -7.39 -11.62
N LEU A 32 -9.44 -6.52 -10.66
CA LEU A 32 -10.26 -5.34 -10.90
C LEU A 32 -9.61 -4.39 -11.91
N ILE A 33 -8.29 -4.18 -11.87
CA ILE A 33 -7.61 -3.33 -12.87
C ILE A 33 -7.64 -3.93 -14.27
N ALA A 34 -7.65 -5.26 -14.39
CA ALA A 34 -7.74 -5.94 -15.68
C ALA A 34 -9.14 -5.80 -16.29
N ALA A 35 -10.17 -5.77 -15.45
CA ALA A 35 -11.56 -5.58 -15.88
C ALA A 35 -11.93 -4.09 -16.07
N LYS A 36 -11.43 -3.20 -15.21
CA LYS A 36 -11.67 -1.75 -15.20
C LYS A 36 -10.32 -1.00 -15.09
N PRO A 37 -9.65 -0.70 -16.22
CA PRO A 37 -8.31 -0.09 -16.22
C PRO A 37 -8.21 1.30 -15.57
N ASP A 38 -9.32 2.02 -15.47
CA ASP A 38 -9.43 3.35 -14.87
C ASP A 38 -9.91 3.33 -13.41
N MET A 39 -9.98 2.14 -12.78
CA MET A 39 -10.54 1.98 -11.43
C MET A 39 -9.91 2.91 -10.37
N CYS A 40 -8.65 3.30 -10.52
CA CYS A 40 -7.99 4.18 -9.55
C CYS A 40 -8.45 5.65 -9.58
N ASN A 41 -9.21 6.04 -10.60
CA ASN A 41 -9.91 7.32 -10.66
C ASN A 41 -11.31 7.24 -10.04
N ASP A 42 -11.84 6.03 -9.86
CA ASP A 42 -13.13 5.78 -9.23
C ASP A 42 -12.94 5.71 -7.70
N THR A 43 -13.72 6.49 -6.97
CA THR A 43 -13.63 6.58 -5.51
C THR A 43 -13.98 5.27 -4.82
N CYS A 44 -14.91 4.49 -5.39
CA CYS A 44 -15.33 3.21 -4.86
C CYS A 44 -14.19 2.18 -4.93
N TYR A 45 -13.59 2.03 -6.12
CA TYR A 45 -12.51 1.07 -6.32
C TYR A 45 -11.23 1.49 -5.60
N SER A 46 -10.88 2.78 -5.64
CA SER A 46 -9.70 3.29 -4.95
C SER A 46 -9.82 3.25 -3.42
N ALA A 47 -11.02 3.13 -2.85
CA ALA A 47 -11.22 2.88 -1.42
C ALA A 47 -10.93 1.43 -1.00
N ILE A 48 -11.08 0.47 -1.91
CA ILE A 48 -10.79 -0.95 -1.68
C ILE A 48 -9.33 -1.26 -2.02
N CYS A 49 -8.81 -0.59 -3.05
CA CYS A 49 -7.48 -0.79 -3.61
C CYS A 49 -6.58 0.45 -3.37
N LYS A 50 -6.61 0.97 -2.14
CA LYS A 50 -5.93 2.24 -1.78
C LYS A 50 -4.43 2.20 -2.06
N ARG A 51 -3.75 1.11 -1.67
CA ARG A 51 -2.30 0.95 -1.83
C ARG A 51 -1.96 0.67 -3.29
N PHE A 52 -2.70 -0.22 -3.95
CA PHE A 52 -2.58 -0.48 -5.39
C PHE A 52 -2.72 0.79 -6.23
N CYS A 53 -3.65 1.67 -5.87
CA CYS A 53 -3.91 2.95 -6.54
C CYS A 53 -3.00 4.10 -6.08
N GLY A 54 -1.95 3.83 -5.28
CA GLY A 54 -1.00 4.86 -4.82
C GLY A 54 -1.62 5.94 -3.94
N LYS A 55 -2.73 5.63 -3.25
CA LYS A 55 -3.40 6.53 -2.31
C LYS A 55 -2.80 6.44 -0.92
N CYS A 56 -2.11 5.34 -0.60
CA CYS A 56 -1.48 5.12 0.69
C CYS A 56 -0.09 5.74 0.82
N PRO A 57 0.33 6.08 2.05
CA PRO A 57 1.73 6.36 2.34
C PRO A 57 2.60 5.14 2.02
N LEU A 58 3.84 5.43 1.62
CA LEU A 58 4.83 4.41 1.31
C LEU A 58 5.12 3.56 2.56
N LYS A 59 5.19 2.25 2.40
CA LYS A 59 5.59 1.33 3.47
C LYS A 59 7.04 0.92 3.25
N CYS A 60 7.89 1.05 4.25
CA CYS A 60 9.31 0.76 4.14
C CYS A 60 9.77 -0.17 5.26
N TYR A 61 10.86 -0.90 5.03
CA TYR A 61 11.55 -1.56 6.14
C TYR A 61 12.17 -0.53 7.07
N SER A 62 12.13 -0.78 8.38
CA SER A 62 12.69 0.12 9.38
C SER A 62 13.43 -0.68 10.46
N CYS A 63 14.75 -0.55 10.43
CA CYS A 63 15.65 -1.17 11.39
C CYS A 63 16.88 -0.28 11.57
N THR A 64 17.54 -0.42 12.71
CA THR A 64 18.73 0.34 13.09
C THR A 64 19.89 -0.61 13.37
N ASP A 65 21.09 -0.23 12.93
CA ASP A 65 22.36 -0.89 13.23
C ASP A 65 22.40 -2.40 12.96
N ILE A 66 21.80 -2.83 11.84
CA ILE A 66 21.80 -4.24 11.42
C ILE A 66 22.96 -4.56 10.49
N GLU A 67 23.46 -5.79 10.52
CA GLU A 67 24.60 -6.21 9.70
C GLU A 67 24.33 -6.21 8.19
N SER A 68 23.06 -6.32 7.79
CA SER A 68 22.64 -6.31 6.40
C SER A 68 21.20 -5.85 6.28
N SER A 69 20.91 -5.01 5.29
CA SER A 69 19.56 -4.53 4.99
C SER A 69 18.54 -5.66 4.80
N GLN A 70 18.96 -6.83 4.29
CA GLN A 70 18.07 -7.98 4.06
C GLN A 70 17.61 -8.69 5.34
N LYS A 71 18.24 -8.43 6.49
CA LYS A 71 17.85 -9.03 7.78
C LYS A 71 16.72 -8.25 8.47
N CYS A 72 16.29 -7.11 7.93
CA CYS A 72 15.24 -6.29 8.54
C CYS A 72 13.84 -6.85 8.24
N ASN A 73 13.07 -7.27 9.25
CA ASN A 73 11.67 -7.70 9.01
C ASN A 73 10.64 -6.68 9.52
N ALA A 74 11.08 -5.67 10.26
CA ALA A 74 10.20 -4.62 10.77
C ALA A 74 9.86 -3.61 9.66
N THR A 75 8.60 -3.19 9.59
CA THR A 75 8.10 -2.26 8.57
C THR A 75 7.39 -1.08 9.21
N ILE A 76 7.39 0.07 8.53
CA ILE A 76 6.71 1.29 8.95
C ILE A 76 6.00 1.95 7.76
N GLU A 77 4.88 2.63 8.01
CA GLU A 77 4.29 3.56 7.04
C GLU A 77 4.95 4.94 7.18
N CYS A 78 5.36 5.53 6.06
CA CYS A 78 5.95 6.85 6.06
C CYS A 78 4.91 7.94 6.39
N GLN A 79 5.38 9.07 6.90
CA GLN A 79 4.52 10.15 7.39
C GLN A 79 3.71 10.85 6.28
N GLY A 80 4.17 10.79 5.02
CA GLY A 80 3.56 11.49 3.90
C GLY A 80 3.95 10.94 2.54
N LYS A 81 3.35 11.51 1.49
CA LYS A 81 3.60 11.11 0.08
C LYS A 81 4.93 11.63 -0.47
N ASP A 82 5.52 12.59 0.21
CA ASP A 82 6.82 13.19 -0.11
C ASP A 82 8.00 12.38 0.47
N TYR A 83 7.74 11.25 1.11
CA TYR A 83 8.77 10.35 1.64
C TYR A 83 9.14 9.22 0.66
N GLN A 84 10.36 8.71 0.80
CA GLN A 84 10.91 7.57 0.09
C GLN A 84 11.51 6.58 1.08
N CYS A 85 11.61 5.31 0.71
CA CYS A 85 12.35 4.35 1.51
C CYS A 85 13.85 4.61 1.35
N ILE A 86 14.57 4.58 2.47
CA ILE A 86 16.02 4.75 2.51
C ILE A 86 16.69 3.51 3.10
N SER A 87 17.89 3.20 2.60
CA SER A 87 18.85 2.28 3.18
C SER A 87 20.20 2.99 3.24
N ALA A 88 20.78 3.15 4.42
CA ALA A 88 22.07 3.82 4.62
C ALA A 88 23.05 2.91 5.38
N ALA A 89 24.24 2.71 4.82
CA ALA A 89 25.35 2.08 5.52
C ALA A 89 26.09 3.10 6.37
N SER A 90 26.55 2.67 7.53
CA SER A 90 27.32 3.45 8.51
C SER A 90 28.27 2.51 9.25
N PHE A 91 29.11 3.05 10.13
CA PHE A 91 29.99 2.25 10.98
C PHE A 91 29.64 2.47 12.44
N THR A 92 29.68 1.40 13.22
CA THR A 92 29.65 1.47 14.68
C THR A 92 30.99 1.98 15.22
N ASN A 93 31.06 2.25 16.52
CA ASN A 93 32.29 2.71 17.18
C ASN A 93 33.47 1.74 17.02
N ASP A 94 33.18 0.44 16.86
CA ASP A 94 34.19 -0.61 16.63
C ASP A 94 34.53 -0.79 15.15
N PHE A 95 34.21 0.19 14.31
CA PHE A 95 34.44 0.17 12.85
C PHE A 95 33.76 -1.00 12.11
N ARG A 96 32.72 -1.61 12.69
CA ARG A 96 31.86 -2.58 12.00
C ARG A 96 30.82 -1.87 11.16
N GLU A 97 30.73 -2.20 9.88
CA GLU A 97 29.68 -1.71 8.97
C GLU A 97 28.30 -2.21 9.42
N VAL A 98 27.33 -1.30 9.45
CA VAL A 98 25.93 -1.56 9.80
C VAL A 98 25.00 -0.71 8.95
N TYR A 99 23.75 -1.15 8.82
CA TYR A 99 22.73 -0.55 7.98
C TYR A 99 21.59 0.04 8.82
N LYS A 100 21.08 1.19 8.37
CA LYS A 100 19.88 1.86 8.89
C LYS A 100 18.86 2.00 7.77
N LEU A 101 17.64 1.56 8.03
CA LEU A 101 16.53 1.53 7.07
C LEU A 101 15.37 2.33 7.61
N GLY A 102 14.61 2.99 6.74
CA GLY A 102 13.39 3.67 7.13
C GLY A 102 12.80 4.52 6.01
N CYS A 103 12.10 5.58 6.43
CA CYS A 103 11.55 6.60 5.56
C CYS A 103 12.41 7.86 5.62
N ALA A 104 12.66 8.49 4.48
CA ALA A 104 13.32 9.79 4.40
C ALA A 104 12.54 10.74 3.49
N PRO A 105 12.51 12.05 3.79
CA PRO A 105 11.94 13.04 2.88
C PRO A 105 12.61 12.98 1.49
N SER A 106 11.86 13.25 0.43
CA SER A 106 12.37 13.24 -0.94
C SER A 106 13.52 14.23 -1.14
N THR A 107 13.58 15.31 -0.34
CA THR A 107 14.70 16.25 -0.32
C THR A 107 16.00 15.58 0.13
N VAL A 108 15.97 14.78 1.20
CA VAL A 108 17.13 13.97 1.65
C VAL A 108 17.55 13.02 0.53
N CYS A 109 16.59 12.31 -0.06
CA CYS A 109 16.85 11.34 -1.12
C CYS A 109 17.31 11.94 -2.46
N SER A 110 17.02 13.22 -2.71
CA SER A 110 17.40 13.91 -3.95
C SER A 110 18.92 13.96 -4.16
N HIS A 111 19.68 14.01 -3.06
CA HIS A 111 21.14 14.02 -3.06
C HIS A 111 21.77 12.65 -3.36
N TYR A 112 21.01 11.56 -3.21
CA TYR A 112 21.50 10.18 -3.33
C TYR A 112 21.05 9.48 -4.62
N GLY A 113 20.28 10.18 -5.47
CA GLY A 113 20.15 9.94 -6.91
C GLY A 113 19.74 8.53 -7.34
N ARG A 114 18.48 8.39 -7.75
CA ARG A 114 17.84 7.27 -8.47
C ARG A 114 18.83 6.48 -9.34
N ARG A 115 19.23 5.27 -8.91
CA ARG A 115 20.22 4.37 -9.55
C ARG A 115 21.70 4.62 -9.25
N SER A 116 22.07 5.24 -8.15
CA SER A 116 23.42 5.06 -7.62
C SER A 116 23.57 3.63 -7.04
N ILE A 117 23.70 2.64 -7.94
CA ILE A 117 24.51 1.44 -7.69
C ILE A 117 26.01 1.85 -7.70
N ASN A 118 26.32 3.10 -7.35
CA ASN A 118 27.67 3.48 -6.96
C ASN A 118 27.79 3.12 -5.49
N LYS A 119 28.30 1.91 -5.28
CA LYS A 119 28.76 1.31 -4.01
C LYS A 119 29.64 2.22 -3.12
N ARG A 120 29.93 3.47 -3.51
CA ARG A 120 30.88 4.36 -2.84
C ARG A 120 30.31 5.14 -1.65
N ALA A 121 28.99 5.23 -1.47
CA ALA A 121 28.40 6.03 -0.38
C ALA A 121 27.48 5.25 0.57
N GLY A 122 27.27 3.94 0.36
CA GLY A 122 26.47 3.10 1.25
C GLY A 122 24.97 3.45 1.38
N THR A 123 24.50 4.52 0.74
CA THR A 123 23.14 5.06 0.91
C THR A 123 22.35 5.01 -0.40
N SER A 124 21.11 4.52 -0.35
CA SER A 124 20.19 4.45 -1.48
C SER A 124 18.76 4.80 -1.06
N CYS A 125 17.99 5.36 -2.01
CA CYS A 125 16.57 5.62 -1.85
C CYS A 125 15.75 5.01 -3.00
N CYS A 126 14.50 4.66 -2.71
CA CYS A 126 13.54 4.10 -3.67
C CYS A 126 12.09 4.43 -3.27
N ASN A 127 11.16 4.31 -4.22
CA ASN A 127 9.81 4.86 -4.13
C ASN A 127 8.69 3.83 -4.34
N THR A 128 8.97 2.54 -4.07
CA THR A 128 7.96 1.48 -4.06
C THR A 128 7.94 0.84 -2.68
N ASP A 129 6.83 0.20 -2.30
CA ASP A 129 6.75 -0.42 -0.98
C ASP A 129 7.87 -1.44 -0.76
N LEU A 130 8.44 -1.42 0.44
CA LEU A 130 9.42 -2.38 0.95
C LEU A 130 10.68 -2.50 0.07
N CYS A 131 10.99 -1.46 -0.71
CA CYS A 131 12.07 -1.50 -1.69
C CYS A 131 13.48 -1.35 -1.11
N ASN A 132 13.60 -1.00 0.18
CA ASN A 132 14.87 -0.71 0.86
C ASN A 132 15.53 -1.95 1.48
N HIS A 133 15.05 -3.16 1.19
CA HIS A 133 15.90 -4.35 1.26
C HIS A 133 16.92 -4.28 0.13
N GLY A 134 18.21 -4.28 0.46
CA GLY A 134 19.28 -3.98 -0.48
C GLY A 134 19.21 -4.76 -1.79
N SER A 135 19.71 -4.10 -2.84
CA SER A 135 19.93 -4.60 -4.20
C SER A 135 20.90 -5.78 -4.26
N GLY A 136 20.56 -6.90 -3.64
CA GLY A 136 21.15 -8.21 -3.93
C GLY A 136 20.57 -8.71 -5.24
N ASN A 137 21.09 -8.19 -6.37
CA ASN A 137 21.05 -8.76 -7.72
C ASN A 137 19.85 -9.66 -8.09
N LYS A 138 18.61 -9.25 -7.83
CA LYS A 138 17.44 -9.85 -8.48
C LYS A 138 16.97 -8.90 -9.56
N ARG A 139 17.51 -9.13 -10.76
CA ARG A 139 16.86 -8.77 -12.01
C ARG A 139 15.54 -9.52 -12.02
N ASN A 140 14.48 -8.93 -11.45
CA ASN A 140 13.12 -9.40 -11.68
C ASN A 140 12.81 -9.09 -13.14
N THR A 141 13.21 -9.99 -14.03
CA THR A 141 12.68 -10.06 -15.38
C THR A 141 11.21 -10.40 -15.20
N LYS A 142 10.38 -9.36 -15.17
CA LYS A 142 8.92 -9.48 -15.22
C LYS A 142 8.59 -10.31 -16.47
N PRO A 143 7.94 -11.47 -16.37
CA PRO A 143 7.38 -12.13 -17.53
C PRO A 143 6.32 -11.18 -18.11
N LYS A 144 6.61 -10.60 -19.28
CA LYS A 144 5.59 -9.98 -20.11
C LYS A 144 4.90 -11.11 -20.88
N THR A 145 3.97 -11.81 -20.24
CA THR A 145 3.03 -12.66 -20.96
C THR A 145 1.85 -11.79 -21.35
N THR A 146 1.79 -11.47 -22.64
CA THR A 146 0.63 -10.78 -23.24
C THR A 146 -0.26 -11.89 -23.80
N GLU A 147 -1.23 -12.35 -23.02
CA GLU A 147 -2.37 -13.07 -23.57
C GLU A 147 -3.56 -12.12 -23.63
N THR A 148 -3.80 -11.63 -24.84
CA THR A 148 -4.98 -10.83 -25.17
C THR A 148 -6.16 -11.78 -25.32
N VAL A 149 -6.84 -12.10 -24.22
CA VAL A 149 -8.22 -12.60 -24.30
C VAL A 149 -9.13 -11.39 -24.35
N LYS A 150 -9.55 -11.02 -25.57
CA LYS A 150 -10.68 -10.08 -25.77
C LYS A 150 -11.92 -10.73 -25.17
N ARG A 151 -12.30 -10.36 -23.95
CA ARG A 151 -13.63 -10.64 -23.43
C ARG A 151 -14.58 -9.59 -23.98
N GLN A 152 -15.58 -10.07 -24.72
CA GLN A 152 -16.60 -9.24 -25.36
C GLN A 152 -17.32 -8.36 -24.32
N VAL A 153 -17.24 -7.05 -24.54
CA VAL A 153 -18.08 -6.07 -23.87
C VAL A 153 -19.52 -6.32 -24.35
N THR A 154 -20.31 -6.97 -23.51
CA THR A 154 -21.77 -6.95 -23.64
C THR A 154 -22.30 -5.91 -22.64
N SER A 155 -23.27 -5.13 -23.12
CA SER A 155 -23.91 -3.98 -22.46
C SER A 155 -24.23 -4.19 -20.96
N PRO A 156 -24.12 -3.15 -20.09
CA PRO A 156 -24.32 -3.29 -18.66
C PRO A 156 -25.81 -3.30 -18.30
N ALA A 157 -26.42 -4.48 -18.36
CA ALA A 157 -27.56 -4.80 -17.52
C ALA A 157 -27.01 -5.47 -16.25
N CYS A 158 -26.71 -4.66 -15.24
CA CYS A 158 -26.29 -5.06 -13.88
C CYS A 158 -25.46 -6.36 -13.83
N ASP A 159 -24.15 -6.24 -14.02
CA ASP A 159 -23.23 -7.38 -13.90
C ASP A 159 -22.06 -7.04 -12.97
N ASP A 160 -21.44 -8.08 -12.42
CA ASP A 160 -20.22 -7.91 -11.62
C ASP A 160 -19.07 -7.44 -12.51
N THR A 161 -18.22 -6.57 -11.96
CA THR A 161 -17.04 -6.07 -12.69
C THR A 161 -16.09 -7.21 -13.03
N ASP A 162 -15.87 -8.12 -12.08
CA ASP A 162 -15.23 -9.41 -12.30
C ASP A 162 -15.76 -10.40 -11.26
N SER A 163 -16.52 -11.41 -11.69
CA SER A 163 -17.20 -12.35 -10.78
C SER A 163 -16.24 -13.11 -9.86
N LEU A 164 -15.00 -13.36 -10.32
CA LEU A 164 -13.97 -14.03 -9.52
C LEU A 164 -13.35 -13.09 -8.48
N ALA A 165 -13.11 -11.81 -8.82
CA ALA A 165 -12.72 -10.78 -7.85
C ALA A 165 -13.79 -10.62 -6.76
N CYS A 166 -15.07 -10.62 -7.14
CA CYS A 166 -16.20 -10.58 -6.21
C CYS A 166 -16.26 -11.82 -5.31
N THR A 167 -16.03 -13.00 -5.86
CA THR A 167 -15.96 -14.24 -5.05
C THR A 167 -14.79 -14.19 -4.07
N LEU A 168 -13.61 -13.75 -4.50
CA LEU A 168 -12.43 -13.59 -3.63
C LEU A 168 -12.70 -12.58 -2.52
N LEU A 169 -13.26 -11.41 -2.84
CA LEU A 169 -13.68 -10.43 -1.85
C LEU A 169 -14.59 -11.08 -0.79
N PHE A 170 -15.44 -12.04 -1.17
CA PHE A 170 -16.47 -12.60 -0.27
C PHE A 170 -15.85 -13.60 0.71
N THR A 171 -14.80 -14.29 0.26
CA THR A 171 -13.99 -15.13 1.14
C THR A 171 -13.21 -14.33 2.18
N ILE A 172 -12.89 -13.06 1.89
CA ILE A 172 -12.10 -12.18 2.76
C ILE A 172 -13.01 -11.42 3.72
N ASN A 173 -14.14 -10.91 3.21
CA ASN A 173 -15.14 -10.21 4.00
C ASN A 173 -16.54 -10.64 3.56
N THR A 174 -17.16 -11.52 4.33
CA THR A 174 -18.53 -12.02 4.09
C THR A 174 -19.60 -10.92 4.21
N HIS A 175 -19.27 -9.80 4.84
CA HIS A 175 -20.17 -8.64 4.99
C HIS A 175 -19.97 -7.57 3.91
N MET A 176 -19.17 -7.82 2.86
CA MET A 176 -18.90 -6.81 1.83
C MET A 176 -20.18 -6.20 1.24
N CYS A 177 -21.27 -6.97 1.15
CA CYS A 177 -22.51 -6.54 0.50
C CYS A 177 -23.33 -5.55 1.34
N ALA A 178 -22.88 -5.25 2.56
CA ALA A 178 -23.38 -4.13 3.35
C ALA A 178 -22.76 -2.79 2.91
N ASP A 179 -21.62 -2.82 2.20
CA ASP A 179 -21.01 -1.63 1.62
C ASP A 179 -21.70 -1.30 0.29
N ASP A 180 -22.31 -0.11 0.20
CA ASP A 180 -23.05 0.30 -1.00
C ASP A 180 -22.16 0.45 -2.24
N CYS A 181 -20.89 0.82 -2.06
CA CYS A 181 -19.95 0.89 -3.17
C CYS A 181 -19.70 -0.52 -3.73
N ILE A 182 -19.39 -1.48 -2.87
CA ILE A 182 -19.16 -2.87 -3.31
C ILE A 182 -20.45 -3.45 -3.89
N ALA A 183 -21.56 -3.33 -3.17
CA ALA A 183 -22.82 -3.96 -3.51
C ALA A 183 -23.46 -3.38 -4.77
N ASN A 184 -23.28 -2.09 -5.09
CA ASN A 184 -23.96 -1.49 -6.24
C ASN A 184 -23.01 -1.26 -7.44
N THR A 185 -21.70 -1.14 -7.20
CA THR A 185 -20.74 -0.70 -8.24
C THR A 185 -19.80 -1.81 -8.70
N ILE A 186 -19.37 -2.69 -7.78
CA ILE A 186 -18.32 -3.68 -8.09
C ILE A 186 -18.93 -5.06 -8.28
N CYS A 187 -19.77 -5.48 -7.34
CA CYS A 187 -20.32 -6.82 -7.25
C CYS A 187 -21.86 -6.84 -7.14
N PRO A 188 -22.60 -6.11 -7.99
CA PRO A 188 -24.04 -6.01 -7.86
C PRO A 188 -24.80 -7.30 -8.13
N ARG A 189 -24.26 -8.20 -8.95
CA ARG A 189 -24.89 -9.49 -9.20
C ARG A 189 -24.65 -10.43 -8.03
N LEU A 190 -23.41 -10.52 -7.53
CA LEU A 190 -23.09 -11.34 -6.35
C LEU A 190 -23.86 -10.88 -5.11
N CYS A 191 -23.98 -9.57 -4.91
CA CYS A 191 -24.72 -9.00 -3.77
C CYS A 191 -26.24 -8.94 -3.96
N GLY A 192 -26.76 -9.52 -5.05
CA GLY A 192 -28.21 -9.62 -5.29
C GLY A 192 -28.90 -8.27 -5.54
N LYS A 193 -28.16 -7.23 -5.94
CA LYS A 193 -28.68 -5.90 -6.25
C LYS A 193 -29.25 -5.81 -7.67
N CYS A 194 -28.95 -6.78 -8.52
CA CYS A 194 -29.53 -6.89 -9.85
C CYS A 194 -30.96 -7.44 -9.79
N SER A 195 -31.95 -6.55 -9.84
CA SER A 195 -33.34 -6.95 -10.07
C SER A 195 -33.49 -7.49 -11.49
N LYS A 196 -34.08 -8.68 -11.63
CA LYS A 196 -34.56 -9.17 -12.93
C LYS A 196 -35.69 -8.23 -13.37
N TYR A 197 -35.47 -7.45 -14.42
CA TYR A 197 -36.56 -6.97 -15.26
C TYR A 197 -36.86 -8.03 -16.31
#